data_AF-A0A7S7QVF0-F1
#
_entry.id   AF-A0A7S7QVF0-F1
#
_cell.length_a   1.000
_cell.length_b   1.000
_cell.length_c   1.000
_cell.angle_alpha   90.00
_cell.angle_beta   90.00
_cell.angle_gamma   90.00
#
_symmetry.space_group_name_H-M   'P 1'
#
loop_
_entity.id
_entity.type
_entity.pdbx_description
1 polymer ?
#
loop_
_entity_poly.entity_id
_entity_poly.type
_entity_poly.pdbx_seq_one_letter_code
_entity_poly.pdbx_strand_id
1 'polypeptide(L)'
;MRFLKNVRGEAAGEAMPPLDIVVTRQDVTDEASFRGSGVLELYEALFPLSERDSSDDIVRWVLSEDLGERRQFALGDRQLSYCLDSRCFVLRAAERAIGLGFFTCDHTSHLIFCNYVGVAPAWRGGGLARAFYREMVDMLDELFPRNIGVVLEVEPFDRGQLETVIGDLEQTGRRQLDAHEAATIRKFLRVCWYHKLGYRFFCDAATARPLQCRSPCLDPALPPTEWVGAEEDYWLMWHARERAAPAPSSAGELWRQAVEAIYVEILAKSLVDEDPQRRRGYWDYATALVAETVQRTAVAEVTLARYLGPDDSPLLSRWRRLAIDLPI
;
A
#
# COMPACT_ATOMS: atom_id res chain seq x y z
N MET A 1 -20.93 -8.53 -6.69
CA MET A 1 -20.44 -8.08 -8.01
C MET A 1 -21.00 -6.70 -8.32
N ARG A 2 -20.13 -5.72 -8.62
CA ARG A 2 -20.51 -4.31 -8.87
C ARG A 2 -20.00 -3.87 -10.24
N PHE A 3 -20.83 -3.21 -11.04
CA PHE A 3 -20.45 -2.78 -12.39
C PHE A 3 -19.86 -1.37 -12.38
N LEU A 4 -18.70 -1.20 -13.01
CA LEU A 4 -18.05 0.10 -13.15
C LEU A 4 -18.70 0.87 -14.31
N LYS A 5 -19.47 1.91 -13.98
CA LYS A 5 -20.18 2.74 -14.98
C LYS A 5 -19.29 3.86 -15.50
N ASN A 6 -19.44 4.21 -16.78
CA ASN A 6 -18.90 5.43 -17.40
C ASN A 6 -17.36 5.59 -17.40
N VAL A 7 -16.61 4.55 -17.79
CA VAL A 7 -15.17 4.72 -18.11
C VAL A 7 -14.96 4.58 -19.62
N ARG A 8 -14.60 5.68 -20.28
CA ARG A 8 -14.13 5.67 -21.68
C ARG A 8 -12.62 5.57 -21.66
N GLY A 9 -12.07 4.40 -21.96
CA GLY A 9 -10.65 4.27 -22.29
C GLY A 9 -10.36 4.96 -23.62
N GLU A 10 -9.19 5.59 -23.76
CA GLU A 10 -8.79 6.31 -24.98
C GLU A 10 -8.63 5.37 -26.21
N ALA A 11 -8.68 4.05 -26.02
CA ALA A 11 -8.60 3.06 -27.10
C ALA A 11 -9.94 2.79 -27.84
N ALA A 12 -11.08 3.35 -27.41
CA ALA A 12 -12.37 2.78 -27.79
C ALA A 12 -13.11 3.56 -28.89
N GLY A 13 -12.78 3.26 -30.15
CA GLY A 13 -13.70 3.36 -31.29
C GLY A 13 -14.73 2.22 -31.35
N GLU A 14 -14.61 1.22 -30.47
CA GLU A 14 -15.52 0.07 -30.34
C GLU A 14 -16.05 -0.03 -28.91
N ALA A 15 -17.27 -0.54 -28.72
CA ALA A 15 -17.89 -0.67 -27.42
C ALA A 15 -17.01 -1.51 -26.47
N MET A 16 -16.51 -0.89 -25.40
CA MET A 16 -15.72 -1.61 -24.41
C MET A 16 -16.55 -2.74 -23.78
N PRO A 17 -15.93 -3.91 -23.49
CA PRO A 17 -16.61 -4.95 -22.75
C PRO A 17 -17.07 -4.41 -21.39
N PRO A 18 -18.19 -4.93 -20.83
CA PRO A 18 -18.65 -4.52 -19.52
C PRO A 18 -17.55 -4.77 -18.48
N LEU A 19 -17.37 -3.79 -17.60
CA LEU A 19 -16.42 -3.85 -16.50
C LEU A 19 -17.16 -4.12 -15.20
N ASP A 20 -16.71 -5.12 -14.46
CA ASP A 20 -17.25 -5.47 -13.16
C ASP A 20 -16.14 -5.66 -12.12
N ILE A 21 -16.49 -5.51 -10.86
CA ILE A 21 -15.63 -5.70 -9.70
C ILE A 21 -16.20 -6.85 -8.90
N VAL A 22 -15.35 -7.84 -8.66
CA VAL A 22 -15.61 -8.94 -7.72
C VAL A 22 -14.72 -8.79 -6.49
N VAL A 23 -15.24 -9.18 -5.33
CA VAL A 23 -14.55 -9.03 -4.05
C VAL A 23 -14.41 -10.37 -3.34
N THR A 24 -13.23 -10.67 -2.80
CA THR A 24 -13.05 -11.87 -1.97
C THR A 24 -13.93 -11.82 -0.73
N ARG A 25 -14.33 -13.01 -0.25
CA ARG A 25 -15.26 -13.21 0.86
C ARG A 25 -16.69 -12.65 0.64
N GLN A 26 -16.98 -12.13 -0.55
CA GLN A 26 -18.34 -11.79 -1.00
C GLN A 26 -18.71 -12.54 -2.28
N ASP A 27 -17.91 -12.35 -3.33
CA ASP A 27 -18.12 -12.93 -4.66
C ASP A 27 -17.20 -14.13 -4.92
N VAL A 28 -16.03 -14.15 -4.28
CA VAL A 28 -15.04 -15.24 -4.37
C VAL A 28 -14.69 -15.71 -2.97
N THR A 29 -15.15 -16.91 -2.60
CA THR A 29 -15.08 -17.41 -1.21
C THR A 29 -14.17 -18.61 -1.03
N ASP A 30 -13.62 -19.16 -2.12
CA ASP A 30 -12.76 -20.34 -2.09
C ASP A 30 -11.48 -20.12 -2.90
N GLU A 31 -10.45 -20.86 -2.52
CA GLU A 31 -9.11 -20.77 -3.10
C GLU A 31 -9.10 -21.13 -4.60
N ALA A 32 -9.86 -22.14 -5.02
CA ALA A 32 -9.86 -22.59 -6.41
C ALA A 32 -10.43 -21.50 -7.34
N SER A 33 -11.54 -20.87 -6.94
CA SER A 33 -12.14 -19.74 -7.65
C SER A 33 -11.20 -18.52 -7.68
N PHE A 34 -10.50 -18.24 -6.57
CA PHE A 34 -9.57 -17.11 -6.51
C PHE A 34 -8.35 -17.32 -7.40
N ARG A 35 -7.71 -18.49 -7.34
CA ARG A 35 -6.60 -18.84 -8.24
C ARG A 35 -7.05 -18.89 -9.70
N GLY A 36 -8.27 -19.38 -9.97
CA GLY A 36 -8.85 -19.40 -11.31
C GLY A 36 -9.25 -18.03 -11.88
N SER A 37 -9.22 -16.96 -11.07
CA SER A 37 -9.65 -15.63 -11.51
C SER A 37 -8.65 -14.88 -12.40
N GLY A 38 -7.39 -15.34 -12.46
CA GLY A 38 -6.31 -14.66 -13.16
C GLY A 38 -5.67 -13.50 -12.39
N VAL A 39 -6.10 -13.24 -11.15
CA VAL A 39 -5.64 -12.08 -10.36
C VAL A 39 -4.18 -12.22 -9.88
N LEU A 40 -3.72 -13.44 -9.60
CA LEU A 40 -2.34 -13.70 -9.15
C LEU A 40 -1.36 -13.52 -10.31
N GLU A 41 -1.72 -13.96 -11.51
CA GLU A 41 -0.94 -13.73 -12.73
C GLU A 41 -0.90 -12.24 -13.07
N LEU A 42 -2.01 -11.52 -12.88
CA LEU A 42 -2.04 -10.07 -13.04
C LEU A 42 -1.14 -9.37 -12.01
N TYR A 43 -1.19 -9.81 -10.75
CA TYR A 43 -0.32 -9.31 -9.68
C TYR A 43 1.16 -9.47 -10.04
N GLU A 44 1.55 -10.68 -10.44
CA GLU A 44 2.92 -10.95 -10.88
C GLU A 44 3.30 -10.16 -12.13
N ALA A 45 2.35 -9.86 -13.04
CA ALA A 45 2.65 -9.02 -14.20
C ALA A 45 2.82 -7.53 -13.86
N LEU A 46 2.22 -7.06 -12.76
CA LEU A 46 2.21 -5.65 -12.38
C LEU A 46 3.38 -5.25 -11.48
N PHE A 47 3.78 -6.10 -10.55
CA PHE A 47 4.79 -5.76 -9.53
C PHE A 47 6.12 -6.48 -9.82
N PRO A 48 7.29 -5.84 -9.61
CA PRO A 48 8.58 -6.51 -9.78
C PRO A 48 8.82 -7.55 -8.70
N LEU A 49 9.67 -8.55 -8.96
CA LEU A 49 9.95 -9.66 -8.03
C LEU A 49 10.34 -9.21 -6.60
N SER A 50 11.05 -8.09 -6.48
CA SER A 50 11.47 -7.54 -5.18
C SER A 50 10.32 -6.98 -4.34
N GLU A 51 9.16 -6.72 -4.95
CA GLU A 51 7.97 -6.17 -4.29
C GLU A 51 6.87 -7.25 -4.14
N ARG A 52 7.17 -8.54 -4.39
CA ARG A 52 6.15 -9.60 -4.41
C ARG A 52 6.11 -10.41 -3.12
N ASP A 53 4.91 -10.58 -2.59
CA ASP A 53 4.56 -11.65 -1.68
C ASP A 53 4.35 -12.95 -2.45
N SER A 54 4.45 -14.09 -1.75
CA SER A 54 4.13 -15.37 -2.35
C SER A 54 2.63 -15.48 -2.66
N SER A 55 2.29 -16.13 -3.76
CA SER A 55 0.89 -16.37 -4.14
C SER A 55 0.11 -17.13 -3.05
N ASP A 56 0.77 -18.03 -2.32
CA ASP A 56 0.15 -18.79 -1.23
C ASP A 56 -0.12 -17.93 0.00
N ASP A 57 0.78 -17.00 0.31
CA ASP A 57 0.57 -16.04 1.39
C ASP A 57 -0.58 -15.08 1.05
N ILE A 58 -0.68 -14.63 -0.20
CA ILE A 58 -1.80 -13.79 -0.66
C ILE A 58 -3.14 -14.53 -0.51
N VAL A 59 -3.19 -15.80 -0.91
CA VAL A 59 -4.40 -16.64 -0.77
C VAL A 59 -4.81 -16.75 0.69
N ARG A 60 -3.87 -17.12 1.58
CA ARG A 60 -4.13 -17.19 3.03
C ARG A 60 -4.59 -15.84 3.57
N TRP A 61 -3.91 -14.78 3.18
CA TRP A 61 -4.18 -13.43 3.62
C TRP A 61 -5.59 -12.95 3.27
N VAL A 62 -6.14 -13.32 2.10
CA VAL A 62 -7.46 -12.83 1.66
C VAL A 62 -8.62 -13.82 1.86
N LEU A 63 -8.33 -15.09 2.17
CA LEU A 63 -9.32 -16.15 2.27
C LEU A 63 -9.22 -17.01 3.54
N SER A 64 -8.26 -16.79 4.44
CA SER A 64 -8.20 -17.51 5.71
C SER A 64 -9.53 -17.38 6.48
N GLU A 65 -9.96 -18.48 7.10
CA GLU A 65 -11.26 -18.58 7.77
C GLU A 65 -11.38 -17.65 8.99
N ASP A 66 -10.25 -17.33 9.63
CA ASP A 66 -10.16 -16.52 10.85
C ASP A 66 -10.03 -15.00 10.59
N LEU A 67 -10.20 -14.57 9.34
CA LEU A 67 -10.26 -13.14 8.99
C LEU A 67 -11.52 -12.49 9.56
N GLY A 68 -11.35 -11.37 10.25
CA GLY A 68 -12.41 -10.68 11.00
C GLY A 68 -12.65 -11.26 12.40
N GLU A 69 -11.92 -12.30 12.80
CA GLU A 69 -11.94 -12.80 14.17
C GLU A 69 -10.90 -12.09 15.04
N ARG A 70 -11.25 -11.88 16.31
CA ARG A 70 -10.32 -11.28 17.26
C ARG A 70 -9.30 -12.33 17.69
N ARG A 71 -8.03 -12.09 17.35
CA ARG A 71 -6.90 -12.88 17.85
C ARG A 71 -6.28 -12.21 19.06
N GLN A 72 -5.77 -13.01 19.98
CA GLN A 72 -5.09 -12.54 21.18
C GLN A 72 -3.87 -13.40 21.46
N PHE A 73 -2.78 -12.77 21.86
CA PHE A 73 -1.58 -13.48 22.31
C PHE A 73 -0.87 -12.69 23.41
N ALA A 74 -0.18 -13.42 24.28
CA ALA A 74 0.63 -12.84 25.33
C ALA A 74 2.06 -12.63 24.84
N LEU A 75 2.58 -11.42 25.04
CA LEU A 75 3.97 -11.05 24.81
C LEU A 75 4.56 -10.52 26.13
N GLY A 76 5.18 -11.42 26.89
CA GLY A 76 5.59 -11.12 28.26
C GLY A 76 4.40 -10.76 29.13
N ASP A 77 4.44 -9.58 29.76
CA ASP A 77 3.37 -9.07 30.62
C ASP A 77 2.28 -8.31 29.84
N ARG A 78 2.40 -8.20 28.51
CA ARG A 78 1.45 -7.49 27.64
C ARG A 78 0.57 -8.49 26.90
N GLN A 79 -0.71 -8.18 26.80
CA GLN A 79 -1.63 -8.89 25.92
C GLN A 79 -1.84 -8.05 24.66
N LEU A 80 -1.48 -8.60 23.51
CA LEU A 80 -1.76 -8.00 22.21
C LEU A 80 -3.02 -8.65 21.65
N SER A 81 -3.88 -7.84 21.02
CA SER A 81 -5.03 -8.35 20.29
C SER A 81 -5.24 -7.57 19.02
N TYR A 82 -5.55 -8.28 17.94
CA TYR A 82 -5.87 -7.68 16.65
C TYR A 82 -7.10 -8.35 16.05
N CYS A 83 -7.70 -7.70 15.07
CA CYS A 83 -8.83 -8.24 14.33
C CYS A 83 -8.72 -7.70 12.90
N LEU A 84 -8.08 -8.49 12.04
CA LEU A 84 -7.77 -8.10 10.67
C LEU A 84 -8.76 -8.76 9.71
N ASP A 85 -9.30 -7.98 8.80
CA ASP A 85 -10.19 -8.45 7.74
C ASP A 85 -9.70 -7.93 6.38
N SER A 86 -9.20 -8.85 5.56
CA SER A 86 -8.62 -8.54 4.27
C SER A 86 -9.56 -8.83 3.10
N ARG A 87 -9.45 -7.99 2.07
CA ARG A 87 -10.25 -8.03 0.85
C ARG A 87 -9.35 -7.83 -0.37
N CYS A 88 -9.53 -8.67 -1.38
CA CYS A 88 -9.06 -8.43 -2.72
C CYS A 88 -10.23 -7.97 -3.58
N PHE A 89 -10.05 -6.85 -4.28
CA PHE A 89 -10.96 -6.34 -5.29
C PHE A 89 -10.35 -6.63 -6.65
N VAL A 90 -11.09 -7.33 -7.51
CA VAL A 90 -10.64 -7.69 -8.86
C VAL A 90 -11.52 -6.98 -9.87
N LEU A 91 -10.94 -6.06 -10.62
CA LEU A 91 -11.57 -5.45 -11.79
C LEU A 91 -11.44 -6.41 -12.96
N ARG A 92 -12.57 -6.77 -13.58
CA ARG A 92 -12.63 -7.69 -14.70
C ARG A 92 -13.17 -7.02 -15.96
N ALA A 93 -12.70 -7.53 -17.10
CA ALA A 93 -13.25 -7.25 -18.42
C ALA A 93 -13.42 -8.57 -19.15
N ALA A 94 -14.66 -8.89 -19.56
CA ALA A 94 -14.99 -10.20 -20.13
C ALA A 94 -14.44 -11.37 -19.28
N GLU A 95 -14.71 -11.30 -17.96
CA GLU A 95 -14.31 -12.29 -16.94
C GLU A 95 -12.79 -12.40 -16.67
N ARG A 96 -11.95 -11.66 -17.38
CA ARG A 96 -10.50 -11.64 -17.15
C ARG A 96 -10.11 -10.53 -16.19
N ALA A 97 -9.25 -10.82 -15.22
CA ALA A 97 -8.67 -9.80 -14.34
C ALA A 97 -7.85 -8.79 -15.15
N ILE A 98 -8.16 -7.51 -14.99
CA ILE A 98 -7.45 -6.37 -15.61
C ILE A 98 -7.01 -5.32 -14.60
N GLY A 99 -7.50 -5.39 -13.36
CA GLY A 99 -7.04 -4.57 -12.25
C GLY A 99 -7.25 -5.27 -10.92
N LEU A 100 -6.47 -4.88 -9.92
CA LEU A 100 -6.55 -5.44 -8.58
C LEU A 100 -6.36 -4.38 -7.51
N GLY A 101 -6.87 -4.67 -6.31
CA GLY A 101 -6.58 -3.93 -5.09
C GLY A 101 -6.64 -4.83 -3.85
N PHE A 102 -5.57 -4.89 -3.07
CA PHE A 102 -5.52 -5.62 -1.81
C PHE A 102 -5.57 -4.67 -0.62
N PHE A 103 -6.52 -4.92 0.28
CA PHE A 103 -6.75 -4.09 1.46
C PHE A 103 -6.89 -4.96 2.71
N THR A 104 -6.39 -4.48 3.84
CA THR A 104 -6.59 -5.08 5.18
C THR A 104 -7.26 -4.07 6.09
N CYS A 105 -8.45 -4.35 6.60
CA CYS A 105 -9.07 -3.57 7.66
C CYS A 105 -8.60 -4.09 9.02
N ASP A 106 -8.06 -3.22 9.87
CA ASP A 106 -7.92 -3.52 11.30
C ASP A 106 -9.13 -2.96 12.05
N HIS A 107 -9.99 -3.87 12.53
CA HIS A 107 -11.17 -3.49 13.29
C HIS A 107 -10.85 -2.86 14.65
N THR A 108 -9.62 -3.02 15.16
CA THR A 108 -9.20 -2.44 16.44
C THR A 108 -8.83 -0.98 16.28
N SER A 109 -7.95 -0.65 15.34
CA SER A 109 -7.57 0.73 15.04
C SER A 109 -8.58 1.44 14.13
N HIS A 110 -9.52 0.73 13.52
CA HIS A 110 -10.41 1.28 12.50
C HIS A 110 -9.63 1.86 11.30
N LEU A 111 -8.42 1.38 11.01
CA LEU A 111 -7.66 1.76 9.83
C LEU A 111 -7.77 0.68 8.76
N ILE A 112 -7.62 1.09 7.49
CA ILE A 112 -7.49 0.17 6.36
C ILE A 112 -6.10 0.39 5.78
N PHE A 113 -5.37 -0.70 5.57
CA PHE A 113 -4.09 -0.70 4.90
C PHE A 113 -4.31 -1.08 3.45
N CYS A 114 -3.82 -0.25 2.53
CA CYS A 114 -3.82 -0.52 1.11
C CYS A 114 -2.43 -0.97 0.71
N ASN A 115 -2.32 -2.21 0.23
CA ASN A 115 -1.03 -2.87 0.03
C ASN A 115 -0.61 -2.82 -1.43
N TYR A 116 -1.43 -3.38 -2.32
CA TYR A 116 -1.19 -3.32 -3.75
C TYR A 116 -2.42 -2.84 -4.48
N VAL A 117 -2.21 -1.95 -5.44
CA VAL A 117 -3.25 -1.56 -6.39
C VAL A 117 -2.61 -1.38 -7.76
N GLY A 118 -3.25 -1.93 -8.78
CA GLY A 118 -2.77 -1.73 -10.14
C GLY A 118 -3.80 -2.06 -11.20
N VAL A 119 -3.52 -1.60 -12.42
CA VAL A 119 -4.29 -1.87 -13.62
C VAL A 119 -3.32 -2.30 -14.71
N ALA A 120 -3.70 -3.35 -15.44
CA ALA A 120 -2.94 -3.92 -16.55
C ALA A 120 -2.52 -2.82 -17.55
N PRO A 121 -1.28 -2.85 -18.07
CA PRO A 121 -0.76 -1.80 -18.97
C PRO A 121 -1.68 -1.42 -20.13
N ALA A 122 -2.28 -2.43 -20.79
CA ALA A 122 -3.19 -2.23 -21.93
C ALA A 122 -4.48 -1.46 -21.59
N TRP A 123 -4.80 -1.33 -20.30
CA TRP A 123 -6.01 -0.66 -19.78
C TRP A 123 -5.69 0.66 -19.07
N ARG A 124 -4.43 1.08 -19.09
CA ARG A 124 -4.01 2.37 -18.51
C ARG A 124 -4.43 3.51 -19.45
N GLY A 125 -4.85 4.63 -18.86
CA GLY A 125 -5.41 5.77 -19.59
C GLY A 125 -6.89 6.00 -19.27
N GLY A 126 -7.47 7.07 -19.79
CA GLY A 126 -8.91 7.38 -19.67
C GLY A 126 -9.45 7.53 -18.23
N GLY A 127 -8.58 7.61 -17.22
CA GLY A 127 -8.97 7.71 -15.81
C GLY A 127 -9.43 6.39 -15.16
N LEU A 128 -9.25 5.22 -15.80
CA LEU A 128 -9.75 3.94 -15.28
C LEU A 128 -9.22 3.63 -13.87
N ALA A 129 -7.91 3.74 -13.64
CA ALA A 129 -7.32 3.49 -12.32
C ALA A 129 -7.93 4.36 -11.21
N ARG A 130 -8.26 5.63 -11.52
CA ARG A 130 -8.91 6.54 -10.56
C ARG A 130 -10.37 6.13 -10.32
N ALA A 131 -11.10 5.75 -11.36
CA ALA A 131 -12.48 5.30 -11.24
C ALA A 131 -12.57 3.99 -10.44
N PHE A 132 -11.72 3.01 -10.79
CA PHE A 132 -11.63 1.75 -10.06
C PHE A 132 -11.25 1.97 -8.59
N TYR A 133 -10.24 2.80 -8.32
CA TYR A 133 -9.85 3.12 -6.94
C TYR A 133 -10.99 3.72 -6.11
N ARG A 134 -11.71 4.68 -6.68
CA ARG A 134 -12.87 5.30 -6.01
C ARG A 134 -13.96 4.28 -5.71
N GLU A 135 -14.22 3.37 -6.65
CA GLU A 135 -15.22 2.32 -6.46
C GLU A 135 -14.82 1.35 -5.34
N MET A 136 -13.55 0.93 -5.30
CA MET A 136 -13.02 0.10 -4.20
C MET A 136 -13.17 0.82 -2.86
N VAL A 137 -12.81 2.11 -2.82
CA VAL A 137 -12.99 2.96 -1.65
C VAL A 137 -14.46 2.95 -1.24
N ASP A 138 -15.42 3.30 -2.10
CA ASP A 138 -16.86 3.29 -1.77
C ASP A 138 -17.34 1.92 -1.23
N MET A 139 -16.90 0.82 -1.83
CA MET A 139 -17.21 -0.53 -1.35
C MET A 139 -16.61 -0.82 0.02
N LEU A 140 -15.41 -0.31 0.32
CA LEU A 140 -14.80 -0.41 1.66
C LEU A 140 -15.58 0.38 2.72
N ASP A 141 -16.21 1.52 2.39
CA ASP A 141 -17.09 2.23 3.34
C ASP A 141 -18.32 1.39 3.70
N GLU A 142 -18.89 0.68 2.71
CA GLU A 142 -20.04 -0.20 2.91
C GLU A 142 -19.65 -1.43 3.76
N LEU A 143 -18.48 -2.00 3.49
CA LEU A 143 -17.95 -3.17 4.21
C LEU A 143 -17.50 -2.85 5.64
N PHE A 144 -16.86 -1.70 5.83
CA PHE A 144 -16.18 -1.33 7.06
C PHE A 144 -16.59 0.07 7.53
N PRO A 145 -17.86 0.27 7.94
CA PRO A 145 -18.43 1.60 8.18
C PRO A 145 -17.80 2.37 9.36
N ARG A 146 -17.00 1.70 10.19
CA ARG A 146 -16.27 2.34 11.30
C ARG A 146 -14.88 2.83 10.90
N ASN A 147 -14.39 2.45 9.71
CA ASN A 147 -13.04 2.81 9.27
C ASN A 147 -12.88 4.32 9.18
N ILE A 148 -11.81 4.88 9.75
CA ILE A 148 -11.56 6.34 9.78
C ILE A 148 -10.71 6.84 8.61
N GLY A 149 -10.05 5.93 7.89
CA GLY A 149 -9.06 6.30 6.87
C GLY A 149 -8.33 5.10 6.28
N VAL A 150 -7.71 5.35 5.13
CA VAL A 150 -6.82 4.40 4.48
C VAL A 150 -5.38 4.86 4.64
N VAL A 151 -4.49 3.93 4.97
CA VAL A 151 -3.05 4.11 5.13
C VAL A 151 -2.32 3.33 4.02
N LEU A 152 -1.25 3.92 3.50
CA LEU A 152 -0.34 3.32 2.52
C LEU A 152 1.08 3.30 3.08
N GLU A 153 1.77 2.19 2.88
CA GLU A 153 3.23 2.14 2.93
C GLU A 153 3.78 2.68 1.61
N VAL A 154 4.80 3.52 1.74
CA VAL A 154 5.41 4.20 0.61
C VAL A 154 6.92 4.10 0.73
N GLU A 155 7.53 3.51 -0.28
CA GLU A 155 8.98 3.45 -0.37
C GLU A 155 9.58 4.86 -0.42
N PRO A 156 10.58 5.17 0.43
CA PRO A 156 11.25 6.45 0.42
C PRO A 156 12.08 6.61 -0.86
N PHE A 157 12.26 7.86 -1.28
CA PHE A 157 13.18 8.19 -2.36
C PHE A 157 13.91 9.50 -2.05
N ASP A 158 15.11 9.66 -2.59
CA ASP A 158 15.90 10.88 -2.45
C ASP A 158 15.56 11.88 -3.56
N ARG A 159 15.10 13.07 -3.17
CA ARG A 159 14.74 14.14 -4.10
C ARG A 159 15.95 14.66 -4.89
N GLY A 160 17.12 14.78 -4.27
CA GLY A 160 18.33 15.26 -4.93
C GLY A 160 18.83 14.26 -5.99
N GLN A 161 18.73 12.96 -5.70
CA GLN A 161 18.99 11.91 -6.67
C GLN A 161 17.99 11.96 -7.83
N LEU A 162 16.70 12.14 -7.56
CA LEU A 162 15.68 12.31 -8.58
C LEU A 162 15.98 13.52 -9.50
N GLU A 163 16.35 14.66 -8.91
CA GLU A 163 16.75 15.87 -9.64
C GLU A 163 17.97 15.63 -10.53
N THR A 164 18.95 14.87 -10.03
CA THR A 164 20.18 14.50 -10.74
C THR A 164 19.87 13.60 -11.94
N VAL A 165 19.09 12.52 -11.73
CA VAL A 165 18.69 11.59 -12.80
C VAL A 165 17.92 12.32 -13.90
N ILE A 166 16.91 13.11 -13.54
CA ILE A 166 16.12 13.87 -14.52
C ILE A 166 17.00 14.89 -15.26
N GLY A 167 17.91 15.58 -14.55
CA GLY A 167 18.83 16.53 -15.16
C GLY A 167 19.78 15.89 -16.17
N ASP A 168 20.34 14.72 -15.85
CA ASP A 168 21.21 13.98 -16.76
C ASP A 168 20.45 13.51 -18.01
N LEU A 169 19.23 12.98 -17.86
CA LEU A 169 18.39 12.59 -19.00
C LEU A 169 18.04 13.77 -19.92
N GLU A 170 17.78 14.95 -19.32
CA GLU A 170 17.52 16.20 -20.06
C GLU A 170 18.78 16.67 -20.81
N GLN A 171 19.95 16.58 -20.18
CA GLN A 171 21.21 17.10 -20.74
C GLN A 171 21.81 16.17 -21.80
N THR A 172 21.81 14.86 -21.56
CA THR A 172 22.40 13.87 -22.48
C THR A 172 21.44 13.45 -23.58
N GLY A 173 20.13 13.63 -23.38
CA GLY A 173 19.10 13.18 -24.31
C GLY A 173 18.90 11.65 -24.31
N ARG A 174 19.55 10.90 -23.42
CA ARG A 174 19.34 9.45 -23.32
C ARG A 174 17.90 9.15 -22.89
N ARG A 175 17.43 7.96 -23.23
CA ARG A 175 16.06 7.48 -22.92
C ARG A 175 16.03 6.18 -22.13
N GLN A 176 17.17 5.51 -22.05
CA GLN A 176 17.34 4.29 -21.25
C GLN A 176 17.74 4.70 -19.83
N LEU A 177 17.08 4.08 -18.86
CA LEU A 177 17.35 4.21 -17.44
C LEU A 177 18.08 2.95 -16.96
N ASP A 178 19.07 3.13 -16.11
CA ASP A 178 19.60 2.02 -15.33
C ASP A 178 18.54 1.53 -14.31
N ALA A 179 18.66 0.29 -13.86
CA ALA A 179 17.65 -0.33 -12.99
C ALA A 179 17.36 0.48 -11.71
N HIS A 180 18.41 1.06 -11.10
CA HIS A 180 18.29 1.91 -9.91
C HIS A 180 17.58 3.24 -10.19
N GLU A 181 17.84 3.84 -11.37
CA GLU A 181 17.18 5.07 -11.79
C GLU A 181 15.70 4.82 -12.08
N ALA A 182 15.39 3.73 -12.79
CA ALA A 182 14.03 3.29 -13.04
C ALA A 182 13.27 3.00 -11.73
N ALA A 183 13.93 2.39 -10.73
CA ALA A 183 13.34 2.20 -9.40
C ALA A 183 13.03 3.55 -8.72
N THR A 184 13.99 4.48 -8.71
CA THR A 184 13.83 5.81 -8.10
C THR A 184 12.67 6.59 -8.73
N ILE A 185 12.59 6.59 -10.07
CA ILE A 185 11.51 7.25 -10.80
C ILE A 185 10.15 6.59 -10.52
N ARG A 186 10.09 5.24 -10.44
CA ARG A 186 8.84 4.53 -10.09
C ARG A 186 8.30 4.94 -8.73
N LYS A 187 9.14 4.99 -7.69
CA LYS A 187 8.75 5.44 -6.34
C LYS A 187 8.16 6.85 -6.37
N PHE A 188 8.83 7.76 -7.08
CA PHE A 188 8.34 9.13 -7.28
C PHE A 188 6.97 9.20 -8.01
N LEU A 189 6.80 8.44 -9.10
CA LEU A 189 5.56 8.44 -9.87
C LEU A 189 4.38 7.82 -9.10
N ARG A 190 4.66 6.81 -8.27
CA ARG A 190 3.69 6.20 -7.36
C ARG A 190 3.19 7.23 -6.33
N VAL A 191 4.08 8.00 -5.71
CA VAL A 191 3.71 9.12 -4.81
C VAL A 191 2.90 10.20 -5.52
N CYS A 192 3.29 10.56 -6.75
CA CYS A 192 2.51 11.51 -7.55
C CYS A 192 1.07 11.01 -7.80
N TRP A 193 0.89 9.70 -8.00
CA TRP A 193 -0.43 9.10 -8.17
C TRP A 193 -1.23 9.11 -6.87
N TYR A 194 -0.64 8.73 -5.73
CA TYR A 194 -1.30 8.79 -4.42
C TYR A 194 -1.76 10.20 -4.06
N HIS A 195 -0.96 11.23 -4.36
CA HIS A 195 -1.41 12.62 -4.20
C HIS A 195 -2.62 12.99 -5.04
N LYS A 196 -2.76 12.46 -6.27
CA LYS A 196 -3.97 12.67 -7.10
C LYS A 196 -5.20 11.97 -6.52
N LEU A 197 -4.99 10.93 -5.73
CA LEU A 197 -6.04 10.24 -4.98
C LEU A 197 -6.39 10.95 -3.65
N GLY A 198 -5.64 12.00 -3.28
CA GLY A 198 -5.92 12.82 -2.10
C GLY A 198 -5.03 12.50 -0.89
N TYR A 199 -4.16 11.49 -0.98
CA TYR A 199 -3.31 11.08 0.12
C TYR A 199 -2.31 12.15 0.53
N ARG A 200 -2.00 12.19 1.83
CA ARG A 200 -1.04 13.10 2.46
C ARG A 200 -0.06 12.32 3.31
N PHE A 201 1.17 12.78 3.37
CA PHE A 201 2.18 12.23 4.28
C PHE A 201 2.00 12.78 5.69
N PHE A 202 2.41 11.98 6.67
CA PHE A 202 2.76 12.48 7.99
C PHE A 202 4.13 13.12 7.91
N CYS A 203 4.21 14.43 8.14
CA CYS A 203 5.45 15.19 8.07
C CYS A 203 5.80 15.80 9.42
N ASP A 204 7.10 15.93 9.68
CA ASP A 204 7.61 16.84 10.70
C ASP A 204 7.36 18.28 10.26
N ALA A 205 6.63 19.06 11.07
CA ALA A 205 6.29 20.45 10.79
C ALA A 205 7.52 21.35 10.66
N ALA A 206 8.62 21.04 11.37
CA ALA A 206 9.82 21.87 11.36
C ALA A 206 10.62 21.70 10.06
N THR A 207 10.69 20.48 9.53
CA THR A 207 11.50 20.15 8.35
C THR A 207 10.69 19.98 7.07
N ALA A 208 9.36 19.89 7.18
CA ALA A 208 8.42 19.55 6.11
C ALA A 208 8.74 18.21 5.41
N ARG A 209 9.52 17.34 6.05
CA ARG A 209 9.88 16.01 5.53
C ARG A 209 8.93 14.93 6.08
N PRO A 210 8.63 13.88 5.29
CA PRO A 210 7.88 12.73 5.77
C PRO A 210 8.61 12.11 6.97
N LEU A 211 7.83 11.72 7.97
CA LEU A 211 8.32 10.92 9.06
C LEU A 211 8.69 9.52 8.55
N GLN A 212 9.84 9.04 9.00
CA GLN A 212 10.39 7.77 8.60
C GLN A 212 9.98 6.67 9.59
N CYS A 213 9.48 5.57 9.05
CA CYS A 213 9.27 4.31 9.73
C CYS A 213 10.33 3.30 9.30
N ARG A 214 10.41 2.21 10.06
CA ARG A 214 11.18 1.02 9.68
C ARG A 214 10.30 -0.21 9.73
N SER A 215 10.34 -1.00 8.67
CA SER A 215 9.68 -2.29 8.61
C SER A 215 10.53 -3.28 9.40
N PRO A 216 9.93 -4.10 10.27
CA PRO A 216 10.66 -5.25 10.80
C PRO A 216 11.08 -6.17 9.66
N CYS A 217 12.14 -6.95 9.89
CA CYS A 217 12.55 -8.01 8.98
C CYS A 217 11.37 -8.91 8.59
N LEU A 218 11.01 -8.99 7.31
CA LEU A 218 9.81 -9.71 6.86
C LEU A 218 9.96 -11.24 6.92
N ASP A 219 11.19 -11.75 6.99
CA ASP A 219 11.48 -13.18 7.17
C ASP A 219 11.89 -13.48 8.63
N PRO A 220 10.94 -13.92 9.48
CA PRO A 220 11.25 -14.28 10.86
C PRO A 220 12.07 -15.58 10.98
N ALA A 221 12.27 -16.34 9.89
CA ALA A 221 13.09 -17.55 9.90
C ALA A 221 14.61 -17.24 9.85
N LEU A 222 14.99 -16.03 9.46
CA LEU A 222 16.37 -15.56 9.52
C LEU A 222 16.91 -15.57 10.97
N PRO A 223 18.22 -15.75 11.15
CA PRO A 223 18.84 -15.63 12.48
C PRO A 223 18.58 -14.26 13.12
N PRO A 224 18.37 -14.16 14.45
CA PRO A 224 18.12 -12.89 15.13
C PRO A 224 19.17 -11.79 14.89
N THR A 225 20.41 -12.19 14.60
CA THR A 225 21.52 -11.29 14.27
C THR A 225 21.37 -10.60 12.91
N GLU A 226 20.51 -11.11 12.04
CA GLU A 226 20.31 -10.61 10.67
C GLU A 226 19.08 -9.71 10.55
N TRP A 227 18.13 -9.78 11.50
CA TRP A 227 16.87 -9.01 11.42
C TRP A 227 17.08 -7.51 11.28
N VAL A 228 17.98 -6.92 12.07
CA VAL A 228 18.26 -5.47 12.01
C VAL A 228 18.85 -5.05 10.65
N GLY A 229 19.60 -5.95 10.00
CA GLY A 229 20.18 -5.69 8.67
C GLY A 229 19.17 -5.84 7.53
N ALA A 230 18.02 -6.46 7.80
CA ALA A 230 16.93 -6.68 6.85
C ALA A 230 15.74 -5.72 7.08
N GLU A 231 15.90 -4.72 7.94
CA GLU A 231 14.94 -3.62 8.09
C GLU A 231 14.91 -2.75 6.83
N GLU A 232 13.72 -2.34 6.42
CA GLU A 232 13.55 -1.40 5.30
C GLU A 232 12.90 -0.11 5.78
N ASP A 233 13.39 1.02 5.29
CA ASP A 233 12.78 2.32 5.58
C ASP A 233 11.52 2.51 4.74
N TYR A 234 10.47 3.06 5.35
CA TYR A 234 9.25 3.44 4.64
C TYR A 234 8.63 4.73 5.19
N TRP A 235 7.74 5.32 4.40
CA TRP A 235 6.87 6.42 4.80
C TRP A 235 5.42 5.97 4.84
N LEU A 236 4.62 6.68 5.61
CA LEU A 236 3.18 6.50 5.63
C LEU A 236 2.47 7.65 4.92
N MET A 237 1.51 7.30 4.06
CA MET A 237 0.51 8.23 3.58
C MET A 237 -0.87 7.86 4.11
N TRP A 238 -1.69 8.87 4.37
CA TRP A 238 -3.05 8.72 4.86
C TRP A 238 -4.06 9.49 4.02
N HIS A 239 -5.25 8.91 3.89
CA HIS A 239 -6.41 9.54 3.29
C HIS A 239 -7.64 9.34 4.18
N ALA A 240 -8.30 10.45 4.53
CA ALA A 240 -9.55 10.45 5.28
C ALA A 240 -10.66 9.77 4.48
N ARG A 241 -11.54 9.06 5.17
CA ARG A 241 -12.82 8.61 4.59
C ARG A 241 -13.86 9.72 4.73
N GLU A 242 -14.58 10.02 3.65
CA GLU A 242 -15.60 11.09 3.65
C GLU A 242 -16.84 10.73 4.48
N ARG A 243 -17.15 9.43 4.63
CA ARG A 243 -18.38 8.93 5.27
C ARG A 243 -18.15 8.27 6.64
N ALA A 244 -16.95 8.42 7.18
CA ALA A 244 -16.52 7.73 8.38
C ALA A 244 -16.77 8.48 9.69
N ALA A 245 -16.58 7.74 10.79
CA ALA A 245 -16.35 8.34 12.09
C ALA A 245 -15.17 9.34 12.04
N PRO A 246 -15.20 10.40 12.86
CA PRO A 246 -14.14 11.39 12.88
C PRO A 246 -12.80 10.74 13.25
N ALA A 247 -11.78 11.05 12.46
CA ALA A 247 -10.39 10.69 12.76
C ALA A 247 -9.92 11.38 14.07
N PRO A 248 -8.81 10.91 14.68
CA PRO A 248 -8.18 11.57 15.82
C PRO A 248 -8.02 13.08 15.63
N SER A 249 -8.12 13.80 16.74
CA SER A 249 -8.15 15.27 16.74
C SER A 249 -6.84 15.92 16.27
N SER A 250 -5.72 15.21 16.39
CA SER A 250 -4.41 15.66 15.96
C SER A 250 -3.74 14.66 15.01
N ALA A 251 -2.93 15.18 14.07
CA ALA A 251 -2.13 14.34 13.16
C ALA A 251 -1.07 13.50 13.90
N GLY A 252 -0.62 13.95 15.09
CA GLY A 252 0.30 13.18 15.93
C GLY A 252 -0.33 11.95 16.59
N GLU A 253 -1.58 12.06 17.05
CA GLU A 253 -2.34 10.90 17.54
C GLU A 253 -2.61 9.90 16.43
N LEU A 254 -3.04 10.39 15.26
CA LEU A 254 -3.29 9.54 14.09
C LEU A 254 -2.00 8.86 13.60
N TRP A 255 -0.86 9.57 13.62
CA TRP A 255 0.44 8.99 13.31
C TRP A 255 0.77 7.81 14.21
N ARG A 256 0.66 7.99 15.54
CA ARG A 256 0.93 6.91 16.51
C ARG A 256 0.03 5.70 16.26
N GLN A 257 -1.26 5.94 16.06
CA GLN A 257 -2.24 4.89 15.76
C GLN A 257 -1.90 4.15 14.46
N ALA A 258 -1.50 4.87 13.41
CA ALA A 258 -1.12 4.28 12.13
C ALA A 258 0.15 3.42 12.24
N VAL A 259 1.18 3.90 12.94
CA VAL A 259 2.43 3.17 13.16
C VAL A 259 2.22 1.90 13.98
N GLU A 260 1.44 1.98 15.06
CA GLU A 260 1.14 0.80 15.90
C GLU A 260 0.31 -0.24 15.13
N ALA A 261 -0.68 0.20 14.35
CA ALA A 261 -1.59 -0.69 13.65
C ALA A 261 -0.96 -1.33 12.40
N ILE A 262 -0.14 -0.61 11.65
CA ILE A 262 0.50 -1.18 10.45
C ILE A 262 1.51 -2.27 10.81
N TYR A 263 2.19 -2.08 11.94
CA TYR A 263 3.10 -3.09 12.46
C TYR A 263 2.38 -4.39 12.83
N VAL A 264 1.20 -4.29 13.45
CA VAL A 264 0.33 -5.45 13.72
C VAL A 264 -0.05 -6.15 12.41
N GLU A 265 -0.34 -5.38 11.36
CA GLU A 265 -0.69 -5.92 10.05
C GLU A 265 0.48 -6.67 9.39
N ILE A 266 1.68 -6.07 9.38
CA ILE A 266 2.92 -6.69 8.87
C ILE A 266 3.18 -8.02 9.57
N LEU A 267 3.10 -8.05 10.91
CA LEU A 267 3.43 -9.26 11.66
C LEU A 267 2.37 -10.34 11.54
N ALA A 268 1.10 -9.94 11.41
CA ALA A 268 0.02 -10.89 11.18
C ALA A 268 0.13 -11.56 9.81
N LYS A 269 0.64 -10.84 8.79
CA LYS A 269 0.99 -11.43 7.49
C LYS A 269 2.19 -12.38 7.60
N SER A 270 3.25 -11.95 8.29
CA SER A 270 4.49 -12.74 8.42
C SER A 270 4.40 -13.94 9.36
N LEU A 271 3.30 -14.09 10.13
CA LEU A 271 3.19 -15.11 11.16
C LEU A 271 1.82 -15.80 11.20
N VAL A 272 1.66 -16.77 10.30
CA VAL A 272 0.78 -17.92 10.55
C VAL A 272 1.66 -19.17 10.71
N ASP A 273 1.93 -19.47 11.99
CA ASP A 273 1.93 -20.82 12.57
C ASP A 273 3.13 -21.78 12.61
N GLU A 274 4.37 -21.46 12.21
CA GLU A 274 5.40 -22.53 12.17
C GLU A 274 6.39 -22.70 13.36
N ASP A 275 6.73 -21.69 14.20
CA ASP A 275 7.62 -21.94 15.38
C ASP A 275 7.35 -21.06 16.63
N PRO A 276 6.75 -21.59 17.71
CA PRO A 276 6.44 -20.84 18.94
C PRO A 276 7.64 -20.28 19.71
N GLN A 277 8.84 -20.87 19.61
CA GLN A 277 10.01 -20.45 20.40
C GLN A 277 10.78 -19.31 19.74
N ARG A 278 10.96 -19.35 18.41
CA ARG A 278 11.55 -18.23 17.65
C ARG A 278 10.63 -17.01 17.60
N ARG A 279 9.31 -17.21 17.71
CA ARG A 279 8.28 -16.16 17.74
C ARG A 279 8.54 -15.10 18.80
N ARG A 280 8.84 -15.45 20.05
CA ARG A 280 8.93 -14.44 21.14
C ARG A 280 10.06 -13.43 20.90
N GLY A 281 11.24 -13.91 20.51
CA GLY A 281 12.38 -13.03 20.23
C GLY A 281 12.09 -12.07 19.07
N TYR A 282 11.44 -12.56 18.02
CA TYR A 282 11.05 -11.73 16.88
C TYR A 282 9.99 -10.69 17.26
N TRP A 283 8.96 -11.07 18.01
CA TRP A 283 7.95 -10.14 18.53
C TRP A 283 8.55 -9.07 19.45
N ASP A 284 9.46 -9.43 20.35
CA ASP A 284 10.14 -8.49 21.24
C ASP A 284 11.00 -7.49 20.42
N TYR A 285 11.78 -8.01 19.46
CA TYR A 285 12.56 -7.20 18.51
C TYR A 285 11.69 -6.18 17.78
N ALA A 286 10.64 -6.69 17.15
CA ALA A 286 9.82 -5.88 16.27
C ALA A 286 8.99 -4.88 17.11
N THR A 287 8.56 -5.23 18.34
CA THR A 287 7.82 -4.31 19.24
C THR A 287 8.73 -3.19 19.71
N ALA A 288 10.01 -3.49 19.96
CA ALA A 288 11.01 -2.48 20.27
C ALA A 288 11.22 -1.51 19.10
N LEU A 289 11.20 -1.99 17.85
CA LEU A 289 11.30 -1.16 16.64
C LEU A 289 10.15 -0.15 16.53
N VAL A 290 8.91 -0.57 16.85
CA VAL A 290 7.75 0.34 16.91
C VAL A 290 7.92 1.38 17.99
N ALA A 291 8.24 0.94 19.21
CA ALA A 291 8.42 1.84 20.35
C ALA A 291 9.50 2.88 20.04
N GLU A 292 10.59 2.45 19.40
CA GLU A 292 11.66 3.34 18.95
C GLU A 292 11.17 4.33 17.88
N THR A 293 10.40 3.87 16.89
CA THR A 293 9.82 4.75 15.85
C THR A 293 8.92 5.82 16.46
N VAL A 294 8.03 5.43 17.38
CA VAL A 294 7.16 6.36 18.11
C VAL A 294 7.97 7.32 18.98
N GLN A 295 9.01 6.84 19.67
CA GLN A 295 9.86 7.67 20.52
C GLN A 295 10.68 8.69 19.73
N ARG A 296 11.29 8.28 18.61
CA ARG A 296 12.08 9.17 17.73
C ARG A 296 11.22 10.31 17.17
N THR A 297 9.93 10.04 16.92
CA THR A 297 8.99 11.02 16.36
C THR A 297 8.20 11.80 17.43
N ALA A 298 8.31 11.45 18.71
CA ALA A 298 7.55 12.09 19.80
C ALA A 298 7.88 13.57 20.01
N VAL A 299 9.07 14.02 19.60
CA VAL A 299 9.50 15.42 19.71
C VAL A 299 9.09 16.27 18.51
N ALA A 300 8.65 15.65 17.42
CA ALA A 300 8.23 16.37 16.23
C ALA A 300 6.76 16.79 16.35
N GLU A 301 6.45 18.02 15.95
CA GLU A 301 5.06 18.40 15.69
C GLU A 301 4.65 17.76 14.36
N VAL A 302 3.68 16.86 14.40
CA VAL A 302 3.25 16.11 13.21
C VAL A 302 2.15 16.85 12.46
N THR A 303 2.30 16.97 11.13
CA THR A 303 1.29 17.57 10.24
C THR A 303 0.99 16.64 9.06
N LEU A 304 -0.20 16.78 8.47
CA LEU A 304 -0.58 16.07 7.25
C LEU A 304 -0.38 16.98 6.03
N ALA A 305 0.65 16.69 5.24
CA ALA A 305 1.07 17.54 4.13
C ALA A 305 1.26 16.76 2.83
N ARG A 306 1.31 17.48 1.71
CA ARG A 306 1.78 16.92 0.45
C ARG A 306 3.30 17.04 0.43
N TYR A 307 3.99 15.90 0.46
CA TYR A 307 5.42 15.87 0.20
C TYR A 307 5.61 15.88 -1.30
N LEU A 308 6.28 16.89 -1.81
CA LEU A 308 6.20 17.31 -3.21
C LEU A 308 4.88 18.04 -3.55
N GLY A 309 4.66 19.20 -2.91
CA GLY A 309 3.46 20.04 -3.02
C GLY A 309 3.28 20.75 -4.38
N PRO A 310 2.47 21.83 -4.45
CA PRO A 310 2.14 22.54 -5.70
C PRO A 310 3.37 22.99 -6.52
N ASP A 311 4.50 23.17 -5.86
CA ASP A 311 5.80 23.54 -6.44
C ASP A 311 6.61 22.36 -7.01
N ASP A 312 6.06 21.15 -7.00
CA ASP A 312 6.66 19.94 -7.59
C ASP A 312 6.00 19.52 -8.91
N SER A 313 5.06 20.34 -9.39
CA SER A 313 4.73 20.49 -10.80
C SER A 313 5.98 20.48 -11.71
N PRO A 314 7.12 21.13 -11.37
CA PRO A 314 8.31 21.14 -12.19
C PRO A 314 8.96 19.77 -12.37
N LEU A 315 9.17 18.96 -11.31
CA LEU A 315 9.83 17.65 -11.45
C LEU A 315 8.99 16.67 -12.27
N LEU A 316 7.69 16.60 -11.96
CA LEU A 316 6.78 15.74 -12.72
C LEU A 316 6.63 16.23 -14.17
N SER A 317 6.60 17.55 -14.39
CA SER A 317 6.54 18.12 -15.73
C SER A 317 7.83 17.89 -16.51
N ARG A 318 9.00 18.03 -15.88
CA ARG A 318 10.32 17.69 -16.45
C ARG A 318 10.36 16.23 -16.88
N TRP A 319 10.00 15.32 -15.98
CA TRP A 319 9.88 13.90 -16.29
C TRP A 319 8.95 13.65 -17.49
N ARG A 320 7.74 14.21 -17.48
CA ARG A 320 6.77 14.04 -18.59
C ARG A 320 7.32 14.54 -19.93
N ARG A 321 8.11 15.61 -19.95
CA ARG A 321 8.73 16.13 -21.18
C ARG A 321 9.79 15.21 -21.77
N LEU A 322 10.40 14.33 -20.96
CA LEU A 322 11.34 13.33 -21.47
C LEU A 322 10.66 12.28 -22.34
N ALA A 323 9.33 12.10 -22.20
CA ALA A 323 8.53 11.14 -22.96
C ALA A 323 9.11 9.72 -22.92
N ILE A 324 9.69 9.33 -21.78
CA ILE A 324 10.19 7.99 -21.53
C ILE A 324 9.02 7.15 -21.04
N ASP A 325 8.78 6.02 -21.71
CA ASP A 325 7.83 5.03 -21.24
C ASP A 325 8.48 4.20 -20.13
N LEU A 326 7.92 4.28 -18.93
CA LEU A 326 8.35 3.53 -17.77
C LEU A 326 7.17 2.70 -17.28
N PRO A 327 7.28 1.37 -17.23
CA PRO A 327 6.25 0.53 -16.63
C PRO A 327 6.16 0.86 -15.13
N ILE A 328 5.05 1.49 -14.71
CA ILE A 328 4.75 1.83 -13.30
C ILE A 328 3.89 0.75 -12.66
#